data_AF-A0A382LUB8-F1
#
_entry.id   AF-A0A382LUB8-F1
#
_cell.length_a   1.000
_cell.length_b   1.000
_cell.length_c   1.000
_cell.angle_alpha   90.00
_cell.angle_beta   90.00
_cell.angle_gamma   90.00
#
_symmetry.space_group_name_H-M   'P 1'
#
loop_
_entity.id
_entity.type
_entity.pdbx_description
1 polymer ?
#
loop_
_entity_poly.entity_id
_entity_poly.type
_entity_poly.pdbx_seq_one_letter_code
_entity_poly.pdbx_strand_id
1 'polypeptide(L)'
;MTAASIVIGIVAVLSTGLAAALMFRLINKGGGSQESALGHQVGEIRQGMDRVNEAIQTLNVDRARQSERLETMLSSLSSSSSALRDILANTQVRGQWGERMAEDVFRLIGFVELVNYTKQTTIAEGSSRPDFTILMPENKKLNMDAKFPLTNYMKFVEAETEQEAEEHSRAFIRDVRDRTREVVGRDYINPEDNTLDYVLVFIPNEPMYHYIQQHGADVVAEALRNKVVLCSPISLFAILGVIRHAL
;
A
#
# COMPACT_ATOMS: atom_id res chain seq x y z
N MET A 1 -5.78 65.34 69.45
CA MET A 1 -6.67 64.34 68.83
C MET A 1 -7.83 64.09 69.78
N THR A 2 -9.06 64.38 69.36
CA THR A 2 -10.28 64.32 70.18
C THR A 2 -10.96 62.95 70.07
N ALA A 3 -11.73 62.57 71.10
CA ALA A 3 -12.34 61.25 71.29
C ALA A 3 -13.24 60.73 70.14
N ALA A 4 -13.62 61.58 69.18
CA ALA A 4 -14.41 61.21 68.01
C ALA A 4 -13.63 60.34 66.99
N SER A 5 -12.29 60.44 66.95
CA SER A 5 -11.47 59.68 65.98
C SER A 5 -11.31 58.19 66.32
N ILE A 6 -11.59 57.78 67.57
CA ILE A 6 -11.42 56.39 68.03
C ILE A 6 -12.65 55.54 67.71
N VAL A 7 -13.86 56.11 67.77
CA VAL A 7 -15.12 55.37 67.57
C VAL A 7 -15.33 54.98 66.10
N ILE A 8 -14.91 55.83 65.15
CA ILE A 8 -15.00 55.53 63.71
C ILE A 8 -14.03 54.40 63.30
N GLY A 9 -12.89 54.29 63.97
CA GLY A 9 -11.92 53.22 63.72
C GLY A 9 -12.40 51.83 64.11
N ILE A 10 -13.23 51.71 65.16
CA ILE A 10 -13.69 50.40 65.67
C ILE A 10 -14.83 49.82 64.82
N VAL A 11 -15.72 50.66 64.27
CA VAL A 11 -16.83 50.18 63.43
C VAL A 11 -16.34 49.67 62.06
N ALA A 12 -15.27 50.24 61.50
CA ALA A 12 -14.71 49.83 60.21
C ALA A 12 -13.98 48.47 60.24
N VAL A 13 -13.45 48.06 61.40
CA VAL A 13 -12.72 46.77 61.56
C VAL A 13 -13.70 45.60 61.74
N LEU A 14 -14.88 45.81 62.32
CA LEU A 14 -15.87 44.75 62.51
C LEU A 14 -16.61 44.36 61.23
N SER A 15 -16.87 45.31 60.31
CA SER A 15 -17.55 45.01 59.04
C SER A 15 -16.67 44.27 58.03
N THR A 16 -15.36 44.50 58.06
CA THR A 16 -14.39 43.86 57.14
C THR A 16 -14.06 42.42 57.55
N GLY A 17 -13.98 42.12 58.86
CA GLY A 17 -13.71 40.77 59.34
C GLY A 17 -14.80 39.74 59.02
N LEU A 18 -16.08 40.14 59.10
CA LEU A 18 -17.20 39.23 58.86
C LEU A 18 -17.34 38.85 57.37
N ALA A 19 -17.08 39.79 56.46
CA ALA A 19 -17.10 39.54 55.02
C ALA A 19 -16.00 38.57 54.57
N ALA A 20 -14.79 38.69 55.13
CA ALA A 20 -13.68 37.78 54.85
C ALA A 20 -13.95 36.35 55.35
N ALA A 21 -14.57 36.20 56.52
CA ALA A 21 -14.91 34.89 57.07
C ALA A 21 -16.03 34.18 56.28
N LEU A 22 -17.01 34.94 55.76
CA LEU A 22 -18.05 34.43 54.87
C LEU A 22 -17.49 34.02 53.50
N MET A 23 -16.58 34.81 52.92
CA MET A 23 -15.91 34.46 51.66
C MET A 23 -15.04 33.20 51.83
N PHE A 24 -14.29 33.11 52.92
CA PHE A 24 -13.45 31.95 53.21
C PHE A 24 -14.28 30.67 53.41
N ARG A 25 -15.46 30.77 54.04
CA ARG A 25 -16.38 29.63 54.19
C ARG A 25 -17.06 29.20 52.88
N LEU A 26 -17.26 30.12 51.93
CA LEU A 26 -17.80 29.79 50.61
C LEU A 26 -16.76 29.15 49.69
N ILE A 27 -15.50 29.59 49.76
CA ILE A 27 -14.37 29.02 48.99
C ILE A 27 -14.05 27.59 49.47
N ASN A 28 -14.12 27.34 50.78
CA ASN A 28 -13.69 26.05 51.34
C ASN A 28 -14.73 24.91 51.25
N LYS A 29 -15.93 25.17 50.69
CA LYS A 29 -17.01 24.17 50.59
C LYS A 29 -17.20 23.56 49.19
N GLY A 30 -16.42 23.95 48.19
CA GLY A 30 -16.69 23.61 46.78
C GLY A 30 -15.62 22.87 45.95
N GLY A 31 -14.41 22.59 46.44
CA GLY A 31 -13.28 22.21 45.56
C GLY A 31 -12.93 20.72 45.39
N GLY A 32 -13.27 19.85 46.34
CA GLY A 32 -12.60 18.53 46.43
C GLY A 32 -12.99 17.45 45.40
N SER A 33 -14.21 17.51 44.82
CA SER A 33 -14.71 16.43 43.96
C SER A 33 -14.50 16.67 42.46
N GLN A 34 -14.21 17.91 42.04
CA GLN A 34 -14.09 18.27 40.63
C GLN A 34 -12.63 18.17 40.14
N GLU A 35 -11.64 18.46 40.99
CA GLU A 35 -10.21 18.28 40.69
C GLU A 35 -9.80 16.81 40.53
N SER A 36 -10.38 15.89 41.32
CA SER A 36 -10.09 14.46 41.21
C SER A 36 -10.65 13.85 39.92
N ALA A 37 -11.84 14.25 39.51
CA ALA A 37 -12.45 13.82 38.25
C ALA A 37 -11.68 14.37 37.04
N LEU A 38 -11.29 15.65 37.06
CA LEU A 38 -10.45 16.26 36.03
C LEU A 38 -9.06 15.62 35.97
N GLY A 39 -8.43 15.31 37.11
CA GLY A 39 -7.14 14.63 37.17
C GLY A 39 -7.19 13.20 36.62
N HIS A 40 -8.27 12.45 36.89
CA HIS A 40 -8.48 11.11 36.34
C HIS A 40 -8.69 11.17 34.81
N GLN A 41 -9.49 12.11 34.33
CA GLN A 41 -9.79 12.30 32.91
C GLN A 41 -8.54 12.75 32.11
N VAL A 42 -7.71 13.62 32.68
CA VAL A 42 -6.41 14.02 32.11
C VAL A 42 -5.41 12.85 32.12
N GLY A 43 -5.45 11.99 33.14
CA GLY A 43 -4.64 10.77 33.20
C GLY A 43 -5.02 9.74 32.13
N GLU A 44 -6.31 9.53 31.89
CA GLU A 44 -6.83 8.66 30.82
C GLU A 44 -6.50 9.19 29.43
N ILE A 45 -6.60 10.52 29.22
CA ILE A 45 -6.20 11.16 27.96
C ILE A 45 -4.69 10.97 27.73
N ARG A 46 -3.86 11.10 28.76
CA ARG A 46 -2.42 10.90 28.67
C ARG A 46 -2.07 9.44 28.33
N GLN A 47 -2.70 8.47 28.98
CA GLN A 47 -2.54 7.05 28.62
C GLN A 47 -3.04 6.74 27.21
N GLY A 48 -4.15 7.34 26.79
CA GLY A 48 -4.66 7.22 25.43
C GLY A 48 -3.67 7.78 24.41
N MET A 49 -3.04 8.92 24.72
CA MET A 49 -2.02 9.55 23.89
C MET A 49 -0.72 8.72 23.83
N ASP A 50 -0.32 8.10 24.93
CA ASP A 50 0.82 7.17 24.97
C ASP A 50 0.56 5.91 24.13
N ARG A 51 -0.65 5.32 24.21
CA ARG A 51 -1.05 4.17 23.37
C ARG A 51 -1.16 4.54 21.89
N VAL A 52 -1.64 5.74 21.57
CA VAL A 52 -1.66 6.26 20.19
C VAL A 52 -0.23 6.46 19.68
N ASN A 53 0.66 6.98 20.52
CA ASN A 53 2.06 7.17 20.16
C ASN A 53 2.77 5.83 19.95
N GLU A 54 2.50 4.84 20.80
CA GLU A 54 2.98 3.46 20.63
C GLU A 54 2.44 2.82 19.35
N ALA A 55 1.14 2.96 19.05
CA ALA A 55 0.55 2.48 17.81
C ALA A 55 1.13 3.18 16.56
N ILE A 56 1.40 4.49 16.64
CA ILE A 56 2.08 5.25 15.58
C ILE A 56 3.52 4.76 15.40
N GLN A 57 4.24 4.45 16.47
CA GLN A 57 5.59 3.89 16.41
C GLN A 57 5.58 2.49 15.79
N THR A 58 4.65 1.61 16.18
CA THR A 58 4.50 0.29 15.55
C THR A 58 4.16 0.40 14.07
N LEU A 59 3.25 1.30 13.69
CA LEU A 59 2.91 1.56 12.28
C LEU A 59 4.09 2.10 11.48
N ASN A 60 4.91 2.99 12.07
CA ASN A 60 6.11 3.52 11.43
C ASN A 60 7.19 2.45 11.28
N VAL A 61 7.35 1.57 12.28
CA VAL A 61 8.28 0.43 12.21
C VAL A 61 7.83 -0.60 11.16
N ASP A 62 6.54 -0.88 11.06
CA ASP A 62 6.02 -1.80 10.03
C ASP A 62 6.11 -1.21 8.62
N ARG A 63 5.93 0.10 8.46
CA ARG A 63 6.20 0.81 7.21
C ARG A 63 7.69 0.77 6.85
N ALA A 64 8.58 1.01 7.81
CA ALA A 64 10.03 0.95 7.60
C ALA A 64 10.47 -0.47 7.19
N ARG A 65 9.94 -1.51 7.85
CA ARG A 65 10.19 -2.92 7.49
C ARG A 65 9.65 -3.29 6.12
N GLN A 66 8.48 -2.77 5.73
CA GLN A 66 7.96 -2.97 4.37
C GLN A 66 8.82 -2.27 3.32
N SER A 67 9.29 -1.04 3.59
CA SER A 67 10.23 -0.32 2.73
C SER A 67 11.55 -1.06 2.60
N GLU A 68 12.12 -1.52 3.71
CA GLU A 68 13.36 -2.29 3.74
C GLU A 68 13.24 -3.62 2.98
N ARG A 69 12.10 -4.30 3.08
CA ARG A 69 11.82 -5.52 2.28
C ARG A 69 11.68 -5.21 0.79
N LEU A 70 11.03 -4.10 0.43
CA LEU A 70 10.94 -3.65 -0.97
C LEU A 70 12.34 -3.27 -1.51
N GLU A 71 13.14 -2.56 -0.74
CA GLU A 71 14.54 -2.20 -1.08
C GLU A 71 15.43 -3.44 -1.19
N THR A 72 15.23 -4.43 -0.33
CA THR A 72 15.91 -5.74 -0.40
C THR A 72 15.50 -6.51 -1.66
N MET A 73 14.22 -6.44 -2.06
CA MET A 73 13.75 -7.01 -3.32
C MET A 73 14.35 -6.28 -4.54
N LEU A 74 14.32 -4.95 -4.54
CA LEU A 74 14.94 -4.12 -5.60
C LEU A 74 16.45 -4.41 -5.74
N SER A 75 17.16 -4.53 -4.62
CA SER A 75 18.60 -4.82 -4.62
C SER A 75 18.92 -6.26 -5.00
N SER A 76 18.15 -7.25 -4.54
CA SER A 76 18.30 -8.65 -4.99
C SER A 76 18.01 -8.79 -6.49
N LEU A 77 16.98 -8.12 -7.01
CA LEU A 77 16.68 -8.05 -8.45
C LEU A 77 17.78 -7.34 -9.25
N SER A 78 18.39 -6.28 -8.71
CA SER A 78 19.48 -5.55 -9.35
C SER A 78 20.81 -6.29 -9.34
N SER A 79 21.08 -7.09 -8.29
CA SER A 79 22.36 -7.79 -8.11
C SER A 79 22.53 -9.03 -9.01
N SER A 80 21.44 -9.47 -9.66
CA SER A 80 21.38 -10.72 -10.42
C SER A 80 21.48 -10.54 -11.94
N SER A 81 22.14 -9.51 -12.47
CA SER A 81 22.24 -9.29 -13.93
C SER A 81 22.77 -10.53 -14.71
N SER A 82 23.71 -11.29 -14.15
CA SER A 82 24.20 -12.54 -14.74
C SER A 82 23.27 -13.75 -14.50
N ALA A 83 22.66 -13.87 -13.32
CA ALA A 83 21.73 -14.95 -13.01
C ALA A 83 20.37 -14.81 -13.72
N LEU A 84 19.92 -13.57 -13.98
CA LEU A 84 18.79 -13.28 -14.85
C LEU A 84 19.06 -13.75 -16.27
N ARG A 85 20.28 -13.56 -16.81
CA ARG A 85 20.61 -14.00 -18.19
C ARG A 85 20.38 -15.49 -18.41
N ASP A 86 20.86 -16.34 -17.49
CA ASP A 86 20.73 -17.79 -17.60
C ASP A 86 19.28 -18.28 -17.41
N ILE A 87 18.54 -17.65 -16.50
CA ILE A 87 17.11 -17.93 -16.25
C ILE A 87 16.24 -17.46 -17.43
N LEU A 88 16.64 -16.36 -18.09
CA LEU A 88 15.89 -15.76 -19.19
C LEU A 88 16.19 -16.40 -20.56
N ALA A 89 17.08 -17.38 -20.67
CA ALA A 89 17.39 -18.05 -21.94
C ALA A 89 16.23 -18.92 -22.47
N ASN A 90 15.46 -19.58 -21.58
CA ASN A 90 14.38 -20.49 -21.96
C ASN A 90 12.98 -19.87 -21.71
N THR A 91 12.11 -19.86 -22.74
CA THR A 91 10.74 -19.33 -22.68
C THR A 91 9.91 -19.88 -21.53
N GLN A 92 10.04 -21.17 -21.22
CA GLN A 92 9.30 -21.80 -20.12
C GLN A 92 9.82 -21.33 -18.75
N VAL A 93 11.14 -21.24 -18.60
CA VAL A 93 11.78 -20.76 -17.37
C VAL A 93 11.45 -19.29 -17.13
N ARG A 94 11.36 -18.48 -18.21
CA ARG A 94 10.89 -17.09 -18.15
C ARG A 94 9.47 -16.95 -17.59
N GLY A 95 8.54 -17.78 -18.06
CA GLY A 95 7.16 -17.77 -17.57
C GLY A 95 7.10 -18.10 -16.08
N GLN A 96 7.79 -19.16 -15.66
CA GLN A 96 7.88 -19.57 -14.25
C GLN A 96 8.52 -18.49 -13.36
N TRP A 97 9.50 -17.76 -13.89
CA TRP A 97 10.12 -16.65 -13.16
C TRP A 97 9.14 -15.50 -12.90
N GLY A 98 8.34 -15.13 -13.90
CA GLY A 98 7.29 -14.13 -13.76
C GLY A 98 6.26 -14.51 -12.70
N GLU A 99 5.78 -15.76 -12.74
CA GLU A 99 4.86 -16.29 -11.72
C GLU A 99 5.50 -16.31 -10.33
N ARG A 100 6.75 -16.79 -10.21
CA ARG A 100 7.47 -16.84 -8.94
C ARG A 100 7.58 -15.44 -8.31
N MET A 101 7.86 -14.43 -9.12
CA MET A 101 7.96 -13.06 -8.64
C MET A 101 6.61 -12.50 -8.20
N ALA A 102 5.52 -12.80 -8.90
CA ALA A 102 4.18 -12.46 -8.45
C ALA A 102 3.86 -13.12 -7.08
N GLU A 103 4.22 -14.39 -6.91
CA GLU A 103 4.08 -15.10 -5.64
C GLU A 103 4.94 -14.50 -4.52
N ASP A 104 6.15 -13.99 -4.82
CA ASP A 104 6.97 -13.28 -3.84
C ASP A 104 6.25 -12.03 -3.34
N VAL A 105 5.58 -11.28 -4.22
CA VAL A 105 4.76 -10.13 -3.85
C VAL A 105 3.55 -10.55 -3.00
N PHE A 106 2.85 -11.64 -3.38
CA PHE A 106 1.76 -12.19 -2.56
C PHE A 106 2.23 -12.57 -1.16
N ARG A 107 3.36 -13.28 -1.04
CA ARG A 107 3.94 -13.66 0.26
C ARG A 107 4.32 -12.44 1.09
N LEU A 108 4.90 -11.42 0.46
CA LEU A 108 5.34 -10.20 1.15
C LEU A 108 4.19 -9.50 1.85
N ILE A 109 3.01 -9.50 1.23
CA ILE A 109 1.81 -8.88 1.78
C ILE A 109 1.01 -9.81 2.70
N GLY A 110 1.49 -11.04 2.89
CA GLY A 110 0.86 -12.06 3.73
C GLY A 110 -0.31 -12.78 3.07
N PHE A 111 -0.42 -12.73 1.75
CA PHE A 111 -1.44 -13.48 1.02
C PHE A 111 -1.07 -14.96 0.97
N VAL A 112 -2.08 -15.80 1.21
CA VAL A 112 -1.97 -17.26 1.22
C VAL A 112 -2.77 -17.82 0.05
N GLU A 113 -2.18 -18.77 -0.67
CA GLU A 113 -2.85 -19.48 -1.76
C GLU A 113 -4.07 -20.25 -1.22
N LEU A 114 -5.14 -20.33 -2.01
CA LEU A 114 -6.45 -20.88 -1.67
C LEU A 114 -7.23 -20.09 -0.60
N VAL A 115 -6.64 -19.04 -0.02
CA VAL A 115 -7.30 -18.13 0.94
C VAL A 115 -7.51 -16.75 0.33
N ASN A 116 -6.44 -16.16 -0.21
CA ASN A 116 -6.47 -14.81 -0.78
C ASN A 116 -6.35 -14.81 -2.31
N TYR A 117 -5.76 -15.86 -2.88
CA TYR A 117 -5.65 -16.02 -4.33
C TYR A 117 -5.59 -17.51 -4.69
N THR A 118 -5.86 -17.83 -5.94
CA THR A 118 -5.65 -19.15 -6.51
C THR A 118 -4.69 -19.04 -7.69
N LYS A 119 -3.80 -20.02 -7.83
CA LYS A 119 -2.89 -20.14 -8.98
C LYS A 119 -3.39 -21.23 -9.91
N GLN A 120 -3.39 -20.97 -11.21
CA GLN A 120 -3.67 -22.00 -12.21
C GLN A 120 -2.36 -22.65 -12.66
N THR A 121 -2.30 -23.99 -12.61
CA THR A 121 -1.17 -24.73 -13.18
C THR A 121 -1.47 -25.07 -14.63
N THR A 122 -0.55 -24.74 -15.53
CA THR A 122 -0.67 -24.75 -17.00
C THR A 122 -0.93 -26.12 -17.64
N ILE A 123 -1.23 -27.17 -16.86
CA ILE A 123 -1.23 -28.58 -17.29
C ILE A 123 -2.59 -29.04 -17.83
N ALA A 124 -3.69 -28.31 -17.62
CA ALA A 124 -4.97 -28.67 -18.22
C ALA A 124 -5.16 -27.98 -19.58
N GLU A 125 -5.09 -28.78 -20.65
CA GLU A 125 -5.34 -28.40 -22.03
C GLU A 125 -6.61 -27.56 -22.20
N GLY A 126 -6.51 -26.50 -23.00
CA GLY A 126 -7.66 -25.83 -23.59
C GLY A 126 -8.52 -25.04 -22.61
N SER A 127 -8.00 -23.94 -22.06
CA SER A 127 -8.86 -22.79 -21.75
C SER A 127 -8.03 -21.54 -21.53
N SER A 128 -8.67 -20.44 -21.88
CA SER A 128 -8.22 -19.10 -21.69
C SER A 128 -8.29 -18.69 -20.20
N ARG A 129 -7.44 -19.28 -19.36
CA ARG A 129 -7.49 -19.05 -17.90
C ARG A 129 -6.37 -18.15 -17.43
N PRO A 130 -6.64 -17.25 -16.47
CA PRO A 130 -5.62 -16.36 -15.91
C PRO A 130 -4.64 -17.17 -15.06
N ASP A 131 -3.39 -16.73 -14.99
CA ASP A 131 -2.35 -17.39 -14.19
C ASP A 131 -2.70 -17.32 -12.69
N PHE A 132 -3.28 -16.20 -12.26
CA PHE A 132 -3.73 -15.98 -10.89
C PHE A 132 -5.13 -15.37 -10.85
N THR A 133 -5.91 -15.79 -9.86
CA THR A 133 -7.18 -15.16 -9.48
C THR A 133 -7.12 -14.74 -8.02
N ILE A 134 -7.15 -13.44 -7.77
CA ILE A 134 -7.19 -12.83 -6.44
C ILE A 134 -8.65 -12.79 -5.96
N LEU A 135 -8.87 -13.28 -4.74
CA LEU A 135 -10.18 -13.34 -4.09
C LEU A 135 -10.43 -12.04 -3.33
N MET A 136 -11.58 -11.43 -3.60
CA MET A 136 -11.97 -10.12 -3.09
C MET A 136 -13.22 -10.24 -2.20
N PRO A 137 -13.55 -9.21 -1.40
CA PRO A 137 -14.84 -9.15 -0.70
C PRO A 137 -16.03 -9.35 -1.65
N GLU A 138 -17.18 -9.70 -1.08
CA GLU A 138 -18.43 -9.91 -1.84
C GLU A 138 -18.32 -10.97 -2.95
N ASN A 139 -17.42 -11.95 -2.76
CA ASN A 139 -17.16 -13.02 -3.72
C ASN A 139 -16.69 -12.51 -5.11
N LYS A 140 -16.13 -11.29 -5.16
CA LYS A 140 -15.54 -10.74 -6.37
C LYS A 140 -14.18 -11.37 -6.66
N LYS A 141 -13.76 -11.34 -7.92
CA LYS A 141 -12.48 -11.89 -8.39
C LYS A 141 -11.72 -10.88 -9.21
N LEU A 142 -10.43 -10.74 -8.95
CA LEU A 142 -9.51 -9.97 -9.79
C LEU A 142 -8.52 -10.92 -10.45
N ASN A 143 -8.59 -11.01 -11.77
CA ASN A 143 -7.71 -11.89 -12.54
C ASN A 143 -6.40 -11.19 -12.87
N MET A 144 -5.32 -11.97 -12.91
CA MET A 144 -3.98 -11.50 -13.26
C MET A 144 -3.27 -12.51 -14.15
N ASP A 145 -2.62 -11.99 -15.18
CA ASP A 145 -1.77 -12.72 -16.09
C ASP A 145 -0.31 -12.29 -15.88
N ALA A 146 0.60 -13.24 -15.68
CA ALA A 146 2.02 -13.01 -15.39
C ALA A 146 2.95 -13.39 -16.55
N LYS A 147 2.38 -13.75 -17.70
CA LYS A 147 3.14 -14.07 -18.89
C LYS A 147 3.39 -12.79 -19.69
N PHE A 148 4.66 -12.41 -19.79
CA PHE A 148 5.07 -11.16 -20.42
C PHE A 148 6.16 -11.37 -21.48
N PRO A 149 6.14 -10.67 -22.62
CA PRO A 149 7.18 -10.78 -23.65
C PRO A 149 8.47 -10.12 -23.18
N LEU A 150 9.55 -10.90 -23.10
CA LEU A 150 10.87 -10.42 -22.62
C LEU A 150 11.93 -10.40 -23.72
N THR A 151 11.70 -11.07 -24.85
CA THR A 151 12.73 -11.32 -25.87
C THR A 151 13.27 -10.04 -26.49
N ASN A 152 12.41 -9.15 -26.98
CA ASN A 152 12.87 -7.91 -27.60
C ASN A 152 13.42 -6.91 -26.59
N TYR A 153 12.94 -6.93 -25.34
CA TYR A 153 13.55 -6.13 -24.26
C TYR A 153 14.99 -6.56 -23.98
N MET A 154 15.26 -7.86 -23.89
CA MET A 154 16.62 -8.37 -23.67
C MET A 154 17.55 -7.96 -24.81
N LYS A 155 17.11 -8.14 -26.06
CA LYS A 155 17.89 -7.71 -27.23
C LYS A 155 18.13 -6.19 -27.25
N PHE A 156 17.16 -5.39 -26.80
CA PHE A 156 17.33 -3.95 -26.64
C PHE A 156 18.41 -3.62 -25.62
N VAL A 157 18.42 -4.28 -24.46
CA VAL A 157 19.42 -4.07 -23.40
C VAL A 157 20.82 -4.54 -23.82
N GLU A 158 20.89 -5.56 -24.69
CA GLU A 158 22.13 -6.16 -25.16
C GLU A 158 22.65 -5.58 -26.49
N ALA A 159 21.91 -4.64 -27.10
CA ALA A 159 22.28 -4.04 -28.37
C ALA A 159 23.62 -3.32 -28.27
N GLU A 160 24.50 -3.56 -29.25
CA GLU A 160 25.83 -2.94 -29.30
C GLU A 160 25.80 -1.61 -30.06
N THR A 161 24.76 -1.40 -30.87
CA THR A 161 24.55 -0.18 -31.65
C THR A 161 23.23 0.51 -31.30
N GLU A 162 23.19 1.83 -31.45
CA GLU A 162 21.98 2.62 -31.24
C GLU A 162 20.84 2.21 -32.19
N GLN A 163 21.19 1.83 -33.43
CA GLN A 163 20.22 1.37 -34.42
C GLN A 163 19.53 0.06 -34.01
N GLU A 164 20.30 -0.92 -33.53
CA GLU A 164 19.75 -2.19 -33.02
C GLU A 164 18.91 -1.97 -31.76
N ALA A 165 19.37 -1.08 -30.86
CA ALA A 165 18.64 -0.72 -29.66
C ALA A 165 17.26 -0.13 -30.02
N GLU A 166 17.21 0.79 -30.98
CA GLU A 166 15.96 1.41 -31.42
C GLU A 166 15.02 0.40 -32.10
N GLU A 167 15.55 -0.51 -32.92
CA GLU A 167 14.77 -1.58 -33.54
C GLU A 167 14.12 -2.51 -32.51
N HIS A 168 14.92 -3.01 -31.56
CA HIS A 168 14.45 -3.90 -30.53
C HIS A 168 13.52 -3.21 -29.52
N SER A 169 13.74 -1.93 -29.23
CA SER A 169 12.81 -1.10 -28.46
C SER A 169 11.43 -1.04 -29.12
N ARG A 170 11.36 -0.69 -30.41
CA ARG A 170 10.08 -0.63 -31.13
C ARG A 170 9.39 -1.99 -31.17
N ALA A 171 10.16 -3.05 -31.41
CA ALA A 171 9.65 -4.41 -31.39
C ALA A 171 9.11 -4.79 -30.00
N PHE A 172 9.80 -4.40 -28.93
CA PHE A 172 9.36 -4.63 -27.56
C PHE A 172 8.01 -3.94 -27.27
N ILE A 173 7.88 -2.64 -27.58
CA ILE A 173 6.62 -1.92 -27.36
C ILE A 173 5.45 -2.54 -28.15
N ARG A 174 5.72 -3.04 -29.36
CA ARG A 174 4.74 -3.82 -30.13
C ARG A 174 4.35 -5.11 -29.41
N ASP A 175 5.32 -5.88 -28.92
CA ASP A 175 5.03 -7.12 -28.18
C ASP A 175 4.15 -6.86 -26.94
N VAL A 176 4.41 -5.76 -26.21
CA VAL A 176 3.58 -5.35 -25.07
C VAL A 176 2.14 -5.08 -25.51
N ARG A 177 1.95 -4.34 -26.61
CA ARG A 177 0.64 -4.05 -27.16
C ARG A 177 -0.11 -5.33 -27.52
N ASP A 178 0.55 -6.23 -28.26
CA ASP A 178 -0.03 -7.49 -28.69
C ASP A 178 -0.42 -8.34 -27.47
N ARG A 179 0.42 -8.35 -26.43
CA ARG A 179 0.10 -9.05 -25.18
C ARG A 179 -1.14 -8.49 -24.50
N THR A 180 -1.26 -7.17 -24.38
CA THR A 180 -2.45 -6.55 -23.75
C THR A 180 -3.73 -6.86 -24.52
N ARG A 181 -3.67 -6.93 -25.85
CA ARG A 181 -4.82 -7.31 -26.69
C ARG A 181 -5.19 -8.77 -26.55
N GLU A 182 -4.20 -9.66 -26.47
CA GLU A 182 -4.42 -11.09 -26.25
C GLU A 182 -5.17 -11.33 -24.94
N VAL A 183 -4.79 -10.64 -23.86
CA VAL A 183 -5.39 -10.75 -22.51
C VAL A 183 -6.87 -10.33 -22.50
N VAL A 184 -7.29 -9.40 -23.36
CA VAL A 184 -8.69 -8.93 -23.41
C VAL A 184 -9.63 -10.00 -23.98
N GLY A 185 -9.20 -10.76 -24.98
CA GLY A 185 -10.04 -11.73 -25.71
C GLY A 185 -10.24 -13.06 -24.99
N ARG A 186 -9.91 -13.13 -23.70
CA ARG A 186 -9.58 -14.37 -23.01
C ARG A 186 -10.50 -14.75 -21.84
N ASP A 187 -11.73 -14.25 -21.79
CA ASP A 187 -12.70 -14.48 -20.69
C ASP A 187 -12.19 -14.06 -19.29
N TYR A 188 -11.07 -13.32 -19.21
CA TYR A 188 -10.53 -12.83 -17.95
C TYR A 188 -11.43 -11.81 -17.27
N ILE A 189 -12.32 -11.19 -18.03
CA ILE A 189 -13.41 -10.34 -17.54
C ILE A 189 -14.70 -11.07 -17.89
N ASN A 190 -15.21 -11.84 -16.92
CA ASN A 190 -16.48 -12.54 -16.97
C ASN A 190 -17.37 -12.12 -15.78
N PRO A 191 -18.39 -11.27 -16.01
CA PRO A 191 -19.33 -10.88 -14.97
C PRO A 191 -20.11 -12.05 -14.36
N GLU A 192 -20.37 -13.12 -15.14
CA GLU A 192 -21.08 -14.32 -14.66
C GLU A 192 -20.27 -15.08 -13.60
N ASP A 193 -18.93 -14.97 -13.67
CA ASP A 193 -18.00 -15.55 -12.69
C ASP A 193 -17.66 -14.60 -11.52
N ASN A 194 -18.35 -13.46 -11.41
CA ASN A 194 -18.11 -12.39 -10.43
C ASN A 194 -16.73 -11.72 -10.53
N THR A 195 -16.13 -11.69 -11.73
CA THR A 195 -14.90 -10.93 -11.93
C THR A 195 -15.15 -9.41 -11.89
N LEU A 196 -14.11 -8.65 -11.57
CA LEU A 196 -14.10 -7.20 -11.77
C LEU A 196 -14.00 -6.86 -13.26
N ASP A 197 -14.40 -5.65 -13.63
CA ASP A 197 -14.28 -5.11 -14.99
C ASP A 197 -12.84 -4.80 -15.40
N TYR A 198 -11.84 -5.39 -14.74
CA TYR A 198 -10.42 -5.15 -14.98
C TYR A 198 -9.63 -6.44 -14.80
N VAL A 199 -8.56 -6.57 -15.59
CA VAL A 199 -7.57 -7.63 -15.48
C VAL A 199 -6.18 -7.02 -15.30
N LEU A 200 -5.36 -7.63 -14.45
CA LEU A 200 -3.97 -7.23 -14.27
C LEU A 200 -3.06 -7.96 -15.25
N VAL A 201 -2.08 -7.25 -15.81
CA VAL A 201 -0.96 -7.85 -16.53
C VAL A 201 0.31 -7.50 -15.78
N PHE A 202 0.95 -8.52 -15.24
CA PHE A 202 2.13 -8.39 -14.40
C PHE A 202 3.41 -8.35 -15.25
N ILE A 203 4.21 -7.32 -15.02
CA ILE A 203 5.51 -7.09 -15.66
C ILE A 203 6.60 -7.37 -14.63
N PRO A 204 7.34 -8.49 -14.74
CA PRO A 204 8.21 -8.99 -13.68
C PRO A 204 9.57 -8.26 -13.61
N ASN A 205 9.58 -6.95 -13.84
CA ASN A 205 10.78 -6.11 -13.77
C ASN A 205 10.39 -4.61 -13.69
N GLU A 206 10.86 -3.90 -12.65
CA GLU A 206 10.52 -2.49 -12.45
C GLU A 206 11.11 -1.56 -13.53
N PRO A 207 12.41 -1.66 -13.89
CA PRO A 207 12.96 -0.88 -15.01
C PRO A 207 12.21 -1.05 -16.33
N MET A 208 11.80 -2.28 -16.63
CA MET A 208 11.01 -2.58 -17.83
C MET A 208 9.64 -1.90 -17.80
N TYR A 209 8.94 -1.99 -16.68
CA TYR A 209 7.67 -1.28 -16.50
C TYR A 209 7.84 0.22 -16.68
N HIS A 210 8.88 0.80 -16.10
CA HIS A 210 9.21 2.22 -16.26
C HIS A 210 9.47 2.59 -17.74
N TYR A 211 10.21 1.75 -18.45
CA TYR A 211 10.49 1.94 -19.88
C TYR A 211 9.21 1.97 -20.71
N ILE A 212 8.27 1.06 -20.44
CA ILE A 212 6.97 1.02 -21.12
C ILE A 212 6.18 2.30 -20.84
N GLN A 213 6.18 2.79 -19.60
CA GLN A 213 5.50 4.03 -19.23
C GLN A 213 6.07 5.25 -19.97
N GLN A 214 7.37 5.28 -20.21
CA GLN A 214 8.05 6.38 -20.91
C GLN A 214 7.89 6.32 -22.44
N HIS A 215 8.05 5.13 -23.03
CA HIS A 215 8.15 4.96 -24.48
C HIS A 215 6.91 4.35 -25.13
N GLY A 216 5.98 3.81 -24.34
CA GLY A 216 4.75 3.14 -24.79
C GLY A 216 3.49 3.73 -24.15
N ALA A 217 3.48 5.03 -23.85
CA ALA A 217 2.33 5.69 -23.21
C ALA A 217 1.00 5.49 -23.97
N ASP A 218 1.06 5.39 -25.30
CA ASP A 218 -0.09 5.08 -26.14
C ASP A 218 -0.61 3.65 -25.93
N VAL A 219 0.30 2.67 -25.77
CA VAL A 219 -0.01 1.27 -25.43
C VAL A 219 -0.62 1.17 -24.04
N VAL A 220 -0.08 1.88 -23.06
CA VAL A 220 -0.62 1.91 -21.69
C VAL A 220 -2.05 2.47 -21.69
N ALA A 221 -2.27 3.57 -22.40
CA ALA A 221 -3.60 4.17 -22.53
C ALA A 221 -4.57 3.24 -23.27
N GLU A 222 -4.10 2.53 -24.31
CA GLU A 222 -4.88 1.52 -25.02
C GLU A 222 -5.27 0.35 -24.11
N ALA A 223 -4.33 -0.18 -23.34
CA ALA A 223 -4.56 -1.24 -22.37
C ALA A 223 -5.64 -0.83 -21.35
N LEU A 224 -5.53 0.35 -20.76
CA LEU A 224 -6.51 0.85 -19.80
C LEU A 224 -7.92 1.03 -20.40
N ARG A 225 -8.03 1.53 -21.64
CA ARG A 225 -9.32 1.59 -22.34
C ARG A 225 -9.94 0.21 -22.51
N ASN A 226 -9.10 -0.79 -22.77
CA ASN A 226 -9.48 -2.18 -22.89
C ASN A 226 -9.55 -2.91 -21.54
N LYS A 227 -9.59 -2.18 -20.42
CA LYS A 227 -9.72 -2.74 -19.07
C LYS A 227 -8.53 -3.60 -18.60
N VAL A 228 -7.38 -3.46 -19.25
CA VAL A 228 -6.13 -4.10 -18.85
C VAL A 228 -5.29 -3.10 -18.06
N VAL A 229 -4.91 -3.46 -16.84
CA VAL A 229 -4.04 -2.67 -15.98
C VAL A 229 -2.68 -3.33 -15.94
N LEU A 230 -1.66 -2.65 -16.48
CA LEU A 230 -0.27 -3.09 -16.34
C LEU A 230 0.20 -2.83 -14.91
N CYS A 231 0.87 -3.80 -14.30
CA CYS A 231 1.47 -3.63 -12.98
C CYS A 231 2.87 -4.26 -12.89
N SER A 232 3.78 -3.53 -12.25
CA SER A 232 5.09 -4.00 -11.77
C SER A 232 5.00 -4.61 -10.36
N PRO A 233 6.07 -5.21 -9.81
CA PRO A 233 6.09 -5.69 -8.42
C PRO A 233 5.68 -4.64 -7.40
N ILE A 234 6.16 -3.40 -7.54
CA ILE A 234 5.84 -2.30 -6.60
C ILE A 234 4.35 -1.93 -6.69
N SER A 235 3.83 -1.75 -7.90
CA SER A 235 2.43 -1.40 -8.09
C SER A 235 1.48 -2.54 -7.70
N LEU A 236 1.84 -3.80 -7.96
CA LEU A 236 1.10 -4.96 -7.49
C LEU A 236 1.05 -5.00 -5.96
N PHE A 237 2.19 -4.79 -5.29
CA PHE A 237 2.22 -4.68 -3.83
C PHE A 237 1.27 -3.60 -3.31
N ALA A 238 1.26 -2.43 -3.94
CA ALA A 238 0.36 -1.33 -3.58
C ALA A 238 -1.12 -1.69 -3.79
N ILE A 239 -1.47 -2.26 -4.96
CA ILE A 239 -2.83 -2.70 -5.30
C ILE A 239 -3.32 -3.72 -4.27
N LEU A 240 -2.52 -4.75 -4.00
CA LEU A 240 -2.86 -5.78 -3.03
C LEU A 240 -2.95 -5.21 -1.62
N GLY A 241 -2.17 -4.18 -1.28
CA GLY A 241 -2.22 -3.53 0.03
C GLY A 241 -3.55 -2.84 0.29
N VAL A 242 -4.11 -2.20 -0.74
CA VAL A 242 -5.45 -1.63 -0.70
C VAL A 242 -6.50 -2.75 -0.58
N ILE A 243 -6.37 -3.82 -1.37
CA ILE A 243 -7.28 -4.97 -1.33
C ILE A 243 -7.27 -5.60 0.07
N ARG A 244 -6.10 -5.84 0.65
CA ARG A 244 -5.94 -6.41 2.00
C ARG A 244 -6.59 -5.55 3.07
N HIS A 245 -6.61 -4.23 2.91
CA HIS A 245 -7.27 -3.33 3.85
C HIS A 245 -8.80 -3.35 3.71
N ALA A 246 -9.29 -3.74 2.54
CA ALA A 246 -10.72 -3.86 2.25
C ALA A 246 -11.30 -5.26 2.56
N LEU A 247 -10.43 -6.27 2.73
CA LEU A 247 -10.76 -7.63 3.19
C LEU A 247 -10.90 -7.69 4.71
#